data_AF-A0A2W5T5B1-F1
#
_entry.id   AF-A0A2W5T5B1-F1
#
_cell.length_a   1.000
_cell.length_b   1.000
_cell.length_c   1.000
_cell.angle_alpha   90.00
_cell.angle_beta   90.00
_cell.angle_gamma   90.00
#
_symmetry.space_group_name_H-M   'P 1'
#
loop_
_entity.id
_entity.type
_entity.pdbx_description
1 polymer ?
#
loop_
_entity_poly.entity_id
_entity_poly.type
_entity_poly.pdbx_seq_one_letter_code
_entity_poly.pdbx_strand_id
1 'polypeptide(L)'
;MRSLGVLCLLFVSCGLEVDAGHATQRQGLTQVTGFGSNPGNLSLFVHAPANLGTDVPLVVALHGCSQDANDYEAVGWNALADAHGFLVAYPQTTGNNGCFDWFDSSEQSRTGPQVTSLLQMVQHLRATRGVDASRVYVTGLSAGGAMVNVLLAVAPDVFTRGQVLAGIPFGCASGVTSGYGCMVSSSSKTPAQWGALVDPVNADFPPPRIQLWHGTSDFTVTSTNLQEQVDQWTHVNGIDVMADDTQTLGVATRRRFNDANGVTRVEAWSLAGTGHGAPVDPMNGCGSNRLYMLDVDLCSAKEGARFFGLLEPVVVDAGVTQEDAGVDAGTVDPDAGATLPDAGAPAPVDAGTRPSEGGAAVPQGCATTPVLVPLALLAWRRRRG
;
A
#
# COMPACT_ATOMS: atom_id res chain seq x y z
N MET A 1 21.94 45.14 77.93
CA MET A 1 23.10 44.50 77.28
C MET A 1 22.59 43.51 76.26
N ARG A 2 23.20 43.51 75.08
CA ARG A 2 22.81 42.78 73.85
C ARG A 2 22.77 41.27 74.09
N SER A 3 21.80 40.57 73.48
CA SER A 3 22.08 39.29 72.79
C SER A 3 20.90 38.72 72.00
N LEU A 4 21.21 38.49 70.71
CA LEU A 4 20.80 37.43 69.78
C LEU A 4 19.32 37.12 69.53
N GLY A 5 18.88 37.50 68.32
CA GLY A 5 17.78 36.85 67.62
C GLY A 5 18.20 35.52 67.00
N VAL A 6 17.25 34.59 66.93
CA VAL A 6 17.34 33.38 66.12
C VAL A 6 16.16 33.38 65.16
N LEU A 7 16.52 33.33 63.89
CA LEU A 7 15.70 33.24 62.69
C LEU A 7 15.07 31.84 62.62
N CYS A 8 13.74 31.74 62.52
CA CYS A 8 13.05 30.48 62.27
C CYS A 8 12.45 30.53 60.85
N LEU A 9 13.06 29.77 59.94
CA LEU A 9 12.62 29.58 58.55
C LEU A 9 11.45 28.58 58.53
N LEU A 10 10.27 29.04 58.10
CA LEU A 10 9.15 28.16 57.74
C LEU A 10 9.15 27.97 56.22
N PHE A 11 9.48 26.75 55.79
CA PHE A 11 9.36 26.32 54.40
C PHE A 11 7.90 25.93 54.11
N VAL A 12 7.28 26.59 53.13
CA VAL A 12 6.02 26.16 52.54
C VAL A 12 6.35 25.20 51.40
N SER A 13 6.07 23.92 51.61
CA SER A 13 6.17 22.88 50.59
C SER A 13 4.86 22.86 49.79
N CYS A 14 4.87 23.39 48.56
CA CYS A 14 3.79 23.20 47.61
C CYS A 14 3.93 21.79 47.00
N GLY A 15 3.02 20.89 47.34
CA GLY A 15 2.95 19.55 46.75
C GLY A 15 2.48 19.65 45.30
N LEU A 16 3.32 19.20 44.36
CA LEU A 16 2.90 18.79 43.03
C LEU A 16 2.60 17.30 43.10
N GLU A 17 1.32 16.95 43.11
CA GLU A 17 0.88 15.59 42.81
C GLU A 17 1.13 15.36 41.32
N VAL A 18 2.17 14.58 41.02
CA VAL A 18 2.40 14.06 39.68
C VAL A 18 1.43 12.92 39.50
N ASP A 19 0.30 13.20 38.84
CA ASP A 19 -0.58 12.17 38.32
C ASP A 19 0.26 11.29 37.40
N ALA A 20 0.50 10.05 37.83
CA ALA A 20 1.20 9.05 37.04
C ALA A 20 0.25 8.63 35.92
N GLY A 21 0.17 9.48 34.88
CA GLY A 21 -0.49 9.15 33.63
C GLY A 21 0.01 7.79 33.19
N HIS A 22 -0.93 6.87 32.99
CA HIS A 22 -0.67 5.56 32.43
C HIS A 22 0.21 5.74 31.19
N ALA A 23 1.48 5.36 31.30
CA ALA A 23 2.35 5.24 30.15
C ALA A 23 1.74 4.14 29.28
N THR A 24 0.99 4.53 28.24
CA THR A 24 0.64 3.62 27.17
C THR A 24 1.95 3.19 26.55
N GLN A 25 2.41 2.00 26.94
CA GLN A 25 3.57 1.36 26.36
C GLN A 25 3.27 1.25 24.86
N ARG A 26 3.94 2.04 24.02
CA ARG A 26 3.96 1.74 22.59
C ARG A 26 4.71 0.42 22.46
N GLN A 27 3.95 -0.67 22.44
CA GLN A 27 4.45 -2.00 22.13
C GLN A 27 5.03 -1.92 20.71
N GLY A 28 6.34 -2.09 20.60
CA GLY A 28 7.00 -2.24 19.30
C GLY A 28 6.71 -3.61 18.69
N LEU A 29 7.24 -3.83 17.49
CA LEU A 29 7.10 -5.12 16.82
C LEU A 29 7.73 -6.25 17.67
N THR A 30 7.05 -7.39 17.76
CA THR A 30 7.56 -8.58 18.43
C THR A 30 8.29 -9.48 17.44
N GLN A 31 9.55 -9.83 17.70
CA GLN A 31 10.25 -10.79 16.86
C GLN A 31 9.71 -12.21 17.11
N VAL A 32 9.42 -12.93 16.02
CA VAL A 32 9.05 -14.35 16.04
C VAL A 32 10.22 -15.16 15.50
N THR A 33 10.70 -16.10 16.30
CA THR A 33 11.76 -17.03 15.94
C THR A 33 11.21 -18.45 15.78
N GLY A 34 11.85 -19.28 14.95
CA GLY A 34 11.47 -20.68 14.81
C GLY A 34 10.15 -20.90 14.06
N PHE A 35 9.91 -20.11 13.00
CA PHE A 35 8.69 -20.18 12.18
C PHE A 35 8.72 -21.27 11.09
N GLY A 36 9.75 -22.13 11.07
CA GLY A 36 9.90 -23.20 10.08
C GLY A 36 11.12 -23.02 9.20
N SER A 37 11.07 -23.58 7.98
CA SER A 37 12.17 -23.49 7.02
C SER A 37 12.41 -22.04 6.60
N ASN A 38 13.66 -21.60 6.56
CA ASN A 38 14.04 -20.21 6.27
C ASN A 38 15.23 -20.11 5.30
N PRO A 39 15.14 -20.68 4.08
CA PRO A 39 16.24 -20.64 3.12
C PRO A 39 16.57 -19.22 2.63
N GLY A 40 15.64 -18.28 2.74
CA GLY A 40 15.83 -16.86 2.44
C GLY A 40 16.48 -16.06 3.57
N ASN A 41 16.76 -16.70 4.71
CA ASN A 41 17.41 -16.10 5.89
C ASN A 41 16.73 -14.78 6.34
N LEU A 42 15.40 -14.80 6.40
CA LEU A 42 14.58 -13.66 6.80
C LEU A 42 14.36 -13.67 8.33
N SER A 43 14.15 -12.48 8.90
CA SER A 43 13.56 -12.32 10.23
C SER A 43 12.06 -12.08 10.11
N LEU A 44 11.28 -12.50 11.11
CA LEU A 44 9.86 -12.20 11.20
C LEU A 44 9.61 -11.30 12.41
N PHE A 45 8.98 -10.17 12.19
CA PHE A 45 8.44 -9.31 13.24
C PHE A 45 6.93 -9.23 13.09
N VAL A 46 6.19 -9.08 14.19
CA VAL A 46 4.73 -9.00 14.16
C VAL A 46 4.21 -7.87 15.04
N HIS A 47 3.16 -7.21 14.56
CA HIS A 47 2.28 -6.38 15.37
C HIS A 47 0.96 -7.12 15.57
N ALA A 48 0.60 -7.38 16.82
CA ALA A 48 -0.60 -8.12 17.19
C ALA A 48 -1.40 -7.30 18.22
N PRO A 49 -2.63 -6.88 17.89
CA PRO A 49 -3.54 -6.28 18.87
C PRO A 49 -3.79 -7.21 20.06
N ALA A 50 -4.01 -6.65 21.25
CA ALA A 50 -4.15 -7.44 22.47
C ALA A 50 -5.37 -8.39 22.48
N ASN A 51 -6.42 -8.04 21.73
CA ASN A 51 -7.71 -8.76 21.72
C ASN A 51 -8.03 -9.36 20.34
N LEU A 52 -7.08 -10.07 19.74
CA LEU A 52 -7.36 -10.82 18.51
C LEU A 52 -8.35 -11.97 18.81
N GLY A 53 -9.42 -12.04 18.03
CA GLY A 53 -10.40 -13.14 18.07
C GLY A 53 -9.91 -14.41 17.38
N THR A 54 -10.85 -15.23 16.93
CA THR A 54 -10.58 -16.30 15.95
C THR A 54 -10.72 -15.75 14.52
N ASP A 55 -10.24 -16.50 13.53
CA ASP A 55 -10.34 -16.13 12.11
C ASP A 55 -9.66 -14.80 11.77
N VAL A 56 -8.45 -14.63 12.33
CA VAL A 56 -7.68 -13.40 12.29
C VAL A 56 -7.19 -13.11 10.87
N PRO A 57 -7.47 -11.94 10.29
CA PRO A 57 -6.87 -11.56 9.02
C PRO A 57 -5.38 -11.27 9.19
N LEU A 58 -4.59 -11.51 8.14
CA LEU A 58 -3.16 -11.23 8.15
C LEU A 58 -2.80 -10.31 6.99
N VAL A 59 -2.09 -9.23 7.30
CA VAL A 59 -1.37 -8.41 6.31
C VAL A 59 0.13 -8.68 6.44
N VAL A 60 0.75 -9.18 5.38
CA VAL A 60 2.21 -9.32 5.27
C VAL A 60 2.77 -8.07 4.59
N ALA A 61 3.54 -7.25 5.32
CA ALA A 61 4.04 -5.96 4.89
C ALA A 61 5.55 -5.99 4.63
N LEU A 62 5.95 -5.83 3.37
CA LEU A 62 7.33 -5.98 2.89
C LEU A 62 8.01 -4.62 2.66
N HIS A 63 9.10 -4.39 3.38
CA HIS A 63 9.86 -3.15 3.31
C HIS A 63 10.60 -2.97 1.97
N GLY A 64 10.97 -1.72 1.66
CA GLY A 64 11.85 -1.39 0.54
C GLY A 64 13.33 -1.61 0.85
N CYS A 65 14.17 -1.43 -0.17
CA CYS A 65 15.63 -1.46 0.00
C CYS A 65 16.10 -0.47 1.08
N SER A 66 17.15 -0.84 1.81
CA SER A 66 17.73 -0.07 2.93
C SER A 66 16.78 0.26 4.08
N GLN A 67 15.57 -0.28 4.10
CA GLN A 67 14.65 -0.20 5.23
C GLN A 67 14.71 -1.50 6.03
N ASP A 68 14.21 -1.44 7.26
CA ASP A 68 13.90 -2.61 8.08
C ASP A 68 12.41 -2.67 8.44
N ALA A 69 12.01 -3.62 9.29
CA ALA A 69 10.63 -3.75 9.74
C ALA A 69 10.12 -2.51 10.49
N ASN A 70 10.96 -1.86 11.30
CA ASN A 70 10.60 -0.66 12.06
C ASN A 70 10.51 0.58 11.17
N ASP A 71 11.33 0.66 10.12
CA ASP A 71 11.19 1.73 9.13
C ASP A 71 9.87 1.60 8.36
N TYR A 72 9.46 0.37 8.03
CA TYR A 72 8.28 0.15 7.20
C TYR A 72 6.96 0.16 7.97
N GLU A 73 6.93 -0.14 9.29
CA GLU A 73 5.71 0.03 10.09
C GLU A 73 5.16 1.48 10.04
N ALA A 74 6.04 2.45 9.74
CA ALA A 74 5.69 3.85 9.61
C ALA A 74 4.71 4.16 8.47
N VAL A 75 4.39 3.20 7.59
CA VAL A 75 3.32 3.36 6.58
C VAL A 75 1.91 3.36 7.21
N GLY A 76 1.77 2.85 8.44
CA GLY A 76 0.55 3.01 9.25
C GLY A 76 -0.34 1.77 9.42
N TRP A 77 0.13 0.57 9.07
CA TRP A 77 -0.67 -0.66 9.23
C TRP A 77 -1.01 -1.00 10.68
N ASN A 78 -0.12 -0.74 11.65
CA ASN A 78 -0.34 -1.10 13.06
C ASN A 78 -1.56 -0.40 13.65
N ALA A 79 -1.75 0.89 13.37
CA ALA A 79 -2.91 1.64 13.86
C ALA A 79 -4.23 1.09 13.29
N LEU A 80 -4.21 0.67 12.02
CA LEU A 80 -5.38 0.03 11.39
C LEU A 80 -5.63 -1.37 11.98
N ALA A 81 -4.57 -2.13 12.25
CA ALA A 81 -4.66 -3.44 12.88
C ALA A 81 -5.28 -3.35 14.28
N ASP A 82 -4.86 -2.36 15.09
CA ASP A 82 -5.43 -2.11 16.41
C ASP A 82 -6.91 -1.72 16.34
N ALA A 83 -7.28 -0.90 15.34
CA ALA A 83 -8.64 -0.42 15.18
C ALA A 83 -9.61 -1.47 14.61
N HIS A 84 -9.12 -2.39 13.76
CA HIS A 84 -9.95 -3.30 12.98
C HIS A 84 -9.68 -4.79 13.24
N GLY A 85 -8.82 -5.13 14.19
CA GLY A 85 -8.64 -6.49 14.69
C GLY A 85 -8.00 -7.45 13.69
N PHE A 86 -6.84 -7.08 13.14
CA PHE A 86 -6.05 -7.97 12.28
C PHE A 86 -4.58 -8.02 12.69
N LEU A 87 -3.85 -9.03 12.20
CA LEU A 87 -2.42 -9.22 12.44
C LEU A 87 -1.60 -8.57 11.33
N VAL A 88 -0.46 -7.95 11.68
CA VAL A 88 0.52 -7.49 10.69
C VAL A 88 1.83 -8.24 10.89
N ALA A 89 2.33 -8.85 9.83
CA ALA A 89 3.66 -9.44 9.78
C ALA A 89 4.59 -8.53 8.97
N TYR A 90 5.78 -8.30 9.50
CA TYR A 90 6.87 -7.56 8.87
C TYR A 90 8.09 -8.48 8.69
N PRO A 91 8.12 -9.30 7.63
CA PRO A 91 9.32 -10.00 7.22
C PRO A 91 10.44 -9.00 6.90
N GLN A 92 11.66 -9.31 7.32
CA GLN A 92 12.83 -8.46 7.12
C GLN A 92 13.99 -9.26 6.53
N THR A 93 14.61 -8.69 5.49
CA THR A 93 15.88 -9.16 4.94
C THR A 93 17.01 -8.21 5.31
N THR A 94 18.18 -8.75 5.61
CA THR A 94 19.44 -7.98 5.74
C THR A 94 20.40 -8.27 4.59
N GLY A 95 20.05 -9.22 3.72
CA GLY A 95 20.79 -9.52 2.50
C GLY A 95 20.66 -8.38 1.49
N ASN A 96 21.60 -8.31 0.54
CA ASN A 96 21.53 -7.38 -0.59
C ASN A 96 21.21 -5.91 -0.20
N ASN A 97 21.84 -5.42 0.88
CA ASN A 97 21.59 -4.09 1.47
C ASN A 97 20.11 -3.85 1.88
N GLY A 98 19.45 -4.87 2.42
CA GLY A 98 18.06 -4.81 2.85
C GLY A 98 17.06 -4.84 1.69
N CYS A 99 17.45 -5.32 0.51
CA CYS A 99 16.54 -5.51 -0.62
C CYS A 99 16.07 -6.97 -0.66
N PHE A 100 14.77 -7.17 -0.96
CA PHE A 100 14.27 -8.48 -1.39
C PHE A 100 14.85 -8.84 -2.77
N ASP A 101 15.11 -10.12 -3.01
CA ASP A 101 15.79 -10.62 -4.21
C ASP A 101 14.81 -10.94 -5.35
N TRP A 102 13.74 -10.14 -5.49
CA TRP A 102 12.65 -10.29 -6.46
C TRP A 102 13.10 -10.43 -7.92
N PHE A 103 14.30 -9.95 -8.24
CA PHE A 103 14.86 -10.00 -9.58
C PHE A 103 15.58 -11.33 -9.87
N ASP A 104 15.91 -12.12 -8.84
CA ASP A 104 16.62 -13.38 -8.99
C ASP A 104 15.66 -14.44 -9.57
N SER A 105 16.10 -15.15 -10.61
CA SER A 105 15.30 -16.20 -11.24
C SER A 105 14.86 -17.31 -10.27
N SER A 106 15.62 -17.55 -9.20
CA SER A 106 15.26 -18.54 -8.18
C SER A 106 14.03 -18.13 -7.38
N GLU A 107 13.80 -16.84 -7.18
CA GLU A 107 12.62 -16.31 -6.48
C GLU A 107 11.36 -16.31 -7.33
N GLN A 108 11.46 -16.46 -8.66
CA GLN A 108 10.31 -16.51 -9.58
C GLN A 108 9.54 -17.83 -9.53
N SER A 109 9.58 -18.55 -8.40
CA SER A 109 8.90 -19.83 -8.21
C SER A 109 8.45 -19.99 -6.75
N ARG A 110 7.47 -20.87 -6.52
CA ARG A 110 6.97 -21.19 -5.16
C ARG A 110 8.09 -21.71 -4.24
N THR A 111 9.11 -22.33 -4.82
CA THR A 111 10.28 -22.89 -4.10
C THR A 111 11.45 -21.92 -3.99
N GLY A 112 11.26 -20.64 -4.37
CA GLY A 112 12.26 -19.60 -4.17
C GLY A 112 12.67 -19.45 -2.71
N PRO A 113 13.93 -19.12 -2.38
CA PRO A 113 14.39 -19.04 -1.00
C PRO A 113 13.58 -18.07 -0.11
N GLN A 114 13.42 -16.82 -0.52
CA GLN A 114 12.64 -15.82 0.20
C GLN A 114 11.15 -16.13 0.13
N VAL A 115 10.64 -16.57 -1.02
CA VAL A 115 9.25 -17.03 -1.17
C VAL A 115 8.92 -18.13 -0.16
N THR A 116 9.74 -19.19 -0.11
CA THR A 116 9.56 -20.32 0.83
C THR A 116 9.54 -19.84 2.27
N SER A 117 10.45 -18.93 2.63
CA SER A 117 10.53 -18.38 3.98
C SER A 117 9.27 -17.59 4.35
N LEU A 118 8.76 -16.77 3.43
CA LEU A 118 7.53 -16.00 3.61
C LEU A 118 6.31 -16.91 3.75
N LEU A 119 6.21 -17.98 2.96
CA LEU A 119 5.13 -18.97 3.09
C LEU A 119 5.20 -19.74 4.42
N GLN A 120 6.41 -20.05 4.91
CA GLN A 120 6.61 -20.67 6.23
C GLN A 120 6.17 -19.73 7.36
N MET A 121 6.47 -18.43 7.27
CA MET A 121 5.98 -17.43 8.22
C MET A 121 4.45 -17.40 8.27
N VAL A 122 3.78 -17.34 7.11
CA VAL A 122 2.30 -17.39 7.05
C VAL A 122 1.77 -18.67 7.67
N GLN A 123 2.33 -19.83 7.31
CA GLN A 123 1.93 -21.12 7.87
C GLN A 123 2.07 -21.16 9.40
N HIS A 124 3.18 -20.63 9.93
CA HIS A 124 3.42 -20.54 11.37
C HIS A 124 2.39 -19.65 12.07
N LEU A 125 2.07 -18.47 11.50
CA LEU A 125 1.08 -17.57 12.08
C LEU A 125 -0.34 -18.14 12.02
N ARG A 126 -0.68 -18.90 10.97
CA ARG A 126 -1.93 -19.69 10.93
C ARG A 126 -2.01 -20.69 12.07
N ALA A 127 -0.94 -21.44 12.31
CA ALA A 127 -0.90 -22.45 13.36
C ALA A 127 -0.90 -21.86 14.79
N THR A 128 -0.33 -20.67 14.99
CA THR A 128 -0.04 -20.13 16.33
C THR A 128 -0.88 -18.91 16.72
N ARG A 129 -1.50 -18.22 15.76
CA ARG A 129 -2.24 -16.96 15.97
C ARG A 129 -3.67 -16.98 15.42
N GLY A 130 -4.16 -18.14 14.97
CA GLY A 130 -5.54 -18.27 14.49
C GLY A 130 -5.82 -17.53 13.18
N VAL A 131 -4.79 -17.33 12.34
CA VAL A 131 -4.95 -16.65 11.05
C VAL A 131 -5.87 -17.47 10.12
N ASP A 132 -6.90 -16.80 9.60
CA ASP A 132 -7.81 -17.35 8.60
C ASP A 132 -7.07 -17.48 7.26
N ALA A 133 -7.05 -18.70 6.72
CA ALA A 133 -6.38 -19.03 5.46
C ALA A 133 -6.95 -18.26 4.25
N SER A 134 -8.21 -17.85 4.31
CA SER A 134 -8.88 -17.11 3.25
C SER A 134 -8.64 -15.59 3.32
N ARG A 135 -8.06 -15.10 4.43
CA ARG A 135 -7.87 -13.67 4.74
C ARG A 135 -6.40 -13.31 4.96
N VAL A 136 -5.54 -13.81 4.06
CA VAL A 136 -4.12 -13.45 4.03
C VAL A 136 -3.86 -12.55 2.83
N TYR A 137 -3.28 -11.38 3.12
CA TYR A 137 -3.00 -10.31 2.17
C TYR A 137 -1.54 -9.93 2.24
N VAL A 138 -1.02 -9.33 1.16
CA VAL A 138 0.38 -8.90 1.10
C VAL A 138 0.49 -7.50 0.53
N THR A 139 1.36 -6.69 1.12
CA THR A 139 1.66 -5.33 0.66
C THR A 139 3.15 -5.07 0.72
N GLY A 140 3.65 -4.12 -0.06
CA GLY A 140 5.07 -3.80 -0.04
C GLY A 140 5.43 -2.57 -0.85
N LEU A 141 6.59 -1.99 -0.50
CA LEU A 141 7.18 -0.84 -1.17
C LEU A 141 8.44 -1.24 -1.94
N SER A 142 8.63 -0.69 -3.14
CA SER A 142 9.88 -0.82 -3.91
C SER A 142 10.23 -2.28 -4.18
N ALA A 143 11.40 -2.76 -3.72
CA ALA A 143 11.78 -4.18 -3.76
C ALA A 143 10.77 -5.09 -3.05
N GLY A 144 10.18 -4.65 -1.93
CA GLY A 144 9.07 -5.36 -1.28
C GLY A 144 7.80 -5.38 -2.13
N GLY A 145 7.52 -4.29 -2.86
CA GLY A 145 6.41 -4.22 -3.82
C GLY A 145 6.62 -5.13 -5.04
N ALA A 146 7.86 -5.26 -5.53
CA ALA A 146 8.19 -6.24 -6.55
C ALA A 146 8.06 -7.68 -6.02
N MET A 147 8.46 -7.94 -4.76
CA MET A 147 8.24 -9.23 -4.10
C MET A 147 6.74 -9.54 -3.88
N VAL A 148 5.88 -8.54 -3.67
CA VAL A 148 4.42 -8.74 -3.67
C VAL A 148 3.96 -9.32 -5.01
N ASN A 149 4.41 -8.78 -6.15
CA ASN A 149 4.05 -9.34 -7.47
C ASN A 149 4.54 -10.78 -7.62
N VAL A 150 5.73 -11.11 -7.10
CA VAL A 150 6.22 -12.50 -7.05
C VAL A 150 5.27 -13.39 -6.26
N LEU A 151 4.92 -13.01 -5.03
CA LEU A 151 4.05 -13.81 -4.17
C LEU A 151 2.66 -14.01 -4.75
N LEU A 152 2.07 -12.97 -5.35
CA LEU A 152 0.77 -13.07 -6.00
C LEU A 152 0.80 -13.96 -7.25
N ALA A 153 1.93 -14.03 -7.96
CA ALA A 153 2.08 -14.89 -9.13
C ALA A 153 2.27 -16.36 -8.76
N VAL A 154 3.13 -16.65 -7.77
CA VAL A 154 3.59 -18.03 -7.47
C VAL A 154 2.88 -18.67 -6.26
N ALA A 155 2.12 -17.89 -5.50
CA ALA A 155 1.32 -18.36 -4.36
C ALA A 155 -0.07 -17.70 -4.25
N PRO A 156 -0.87 -17.67 -5.34
CA PRO A 156 -2.22 -17.11 -5.35
C PRO A 156 -3.21 -17.87 -4.44
N ASP A 157 -2.91 -19.12 -4.09
CA ASP A 157 -3.64 -19.94 -3.12
C ASP A 157 -3.48 -19.45 -1.67
N VAL A 158 -2.40 -18.72 -1.39
CA VAL A 158 -2.11 -18.16 -0.06
C VAL A 158 -2.51 -16.69 0.01
N PHE A 159 -2.19 -15.90 -1.02
CA PHE A 159 -2.45 -14.47 -1.02
C PHE A 159 -3.58 -14.14 -2.00
N THR A 160 -4.77 -13.87 -1.47
CA THR A 160 -5.97 -13.60 -2.30
C THR A 160 -5.99 -12.18 -2.86
N ARG A 161 -5.32 -11.24 -2.17
CA ARG A 161 -5.18 -9.85 -2.59
C ARG A 161 -3.83 -9.27 -2.20
N GLY A 162 -3.34 -8.30 -2.96
CA GLY A 162 -2.17 -7.54 -2.57
C GLY A 162 -2.13 -6.09 -3.04
N GLN A 163 -1.21 -5.34 -2.43
CA GLN A 163 -0.98 -3.93 -2.71
C GLN A 163 0.51 -3.71 -3.04
N VAL A 164 0.79 -3.08 -4.17
CA VAL A 164 2.15 -2.78 -4.63
C VAL A 164 2.35 -1.28 -4.64
N LEU A 165 3.33 -0.81 -3.86
CA LEU A 165 3.74 0.59 -3.82
C LEU A 165 5.09 0.75 -4.54
N ALA A 166 5.12 1.51 -5.63
CA ALA A 166 6.31 1.76 -6.44
C ALA A 166 7.09 0.49 -6.83
N GLY A 167 6.38 -0.57 -7.21
CA GLY A 167 6.93 -1.88 -7.55
C GLY A 167 7.11 -2.13 -9.05
N ILE A 168 7.39 -3.38 -9.40
CA ILE A 168 7.76 -3.84 -10.76
C ILE A 168 6.98 -5.12 -11.09
N PRO A 169 6.53 -5.32 -12.35
CA PRO A 169 5.84 -6.55 -12.77
C PRO A 169 6.61 -7.84 -12.48
N PHE A 170 5.88 -8.92 -12.22
CA PHE A 170 6.44 -10.26 -12.10
C PHE A 170 7.15 -10.67 -13.40
N GLY A 171 8.28 -11.37 -13.29
CA GLY A 171 9.02 -11.86 -14.45
C GLY A 171 9.71 -10.78 -15.30
N CYS A 172 9.68 -9.50 -14.89
CA CYS A 172 10.40 -8.44 -15.61
C CYS A 172 11.91 -8.71 -15.64
N ALA A 173 12.45 -9.29 -14.56
CA ALA A 173 13.87 -9.55 -14.38
C ALA A 173 14.16 -11.02 -14.06
N SER A 174 15.40 -11.42 -14.35
CA SER A 174 15.96 -12.75 -14.12
C SER A 174 17.39 -12.68 -13.57
N GLY A 175 17.78 -11.53 -13.04
CA GLY A 175 19.07 -11.23 -12.47
C GLY A 175 19.28 -9.73 -12.25
N VAL A 176 20.39 -9.37 -11.60
CA VAL A 176 20.70 -7.98 -11.21
C VAL A 176 20.64 -6.99 -12.38
N THR A 177 21.23 -7.35 -13.54
CA THR A 177 21.29 -6.45 -14.70
C THR A 177 19.90 -6.17 -15.29
N SER A 178 19.08 -7.22 -15.49
CA SER A 178 17.70 -7.03 -15.98
C SER A 178 16.82 -6.37 -14.91
N GLY A 179 17.07 -6.63 -13.63
CA GLY A 179 16.44 -5.94 -12.49
C GLY A 179 16.63 -4.43 -12.57
N TYR A 180 17.87 -3.97 -12.75
CA TYR A 180 18.15 -2.55 -12.96
C TYR A 180 17.42 -1.99 -14.20
N GLY A 181 17.42 -2.71 -15.32
CA GLY A 181 16.71 -2.31 -16.53
C GLY A 181 15.19 -2.13 -16.32
N CYS A 182 14.56 -3.05 -15.57
CA CYS A 182 13.16 -2.93 -15.18
C CYS A 182 12.89 -1.70 -14.31
N MET A 183 13.80 -1.39 -13.38
CA MET A 183 13.69 -0.22 -12.52
C MET A 183 13.75 1.08 -13.30
N VAL A 184 14.73 1.27 -14.19
CA VAL A 184 15.02 2.61 -14.75
C VAL A 184 14.46 2.86 -16.14
N SER A 185 14.20 1.82 -16.93
CA SER A 185 13.69 1.96 -18.31
C SER A 185 12.33 1.31 -18.54
N SER A 186 11.85 0.48 -17.59
CA SER A 186 10.72 -0.45 -17.75
C SER A 186 10.86 -1.38 -18.97
N SER A 187 10.18 -2.52 -18.95
CA SER A 187 10.03 -3.34 -20.16
C SER A 187 8.71 -2.96 -20.80
N SER A 188 8.68 -2.55 -22.07
CA SER A 188 7.41 -2.37 -22.79
C SER A 188 6.97 -3.70 -23.36
N LYS A 189 5.98 -4.34 -22.75
CA LYS A 189 5.38 -5.60 -23.24
C LYS A 189 3.87 -5.45 -23.35
N THR A 190 3.25 -6.22 -24.24
CA THR A 190 1.78 -6.27 -24.32
C THR A 190 1.20 -7.02 -23.11
N PRO A 191 -0.10 -6.82 -22.77
CA PRO A 191 -0.78 -7.61 -21.75
C PRO A 191 -0.56 -9.12 -21.89
N ALA A 192 -0.69 -9.66 -23.12
CA ALA A 192 -0.46 -11.07 -23.40
C ALA A 192 0.98 -11.53 -23.15
N GLN A 193 1.98 -10.69 -23.46
CA GLN A 193 3.38 -11.01 -23.19
C GLN A 193 3.70 -10.98 -21.70
N TRP A 194 3.08 -10.07 -20.94
CA TRP A 194 3.20 -10.05 -19.48
C TRP A 194 2.49 -11.22 -18.81
N GLY A 195 1.29 -11.53 -19.29
CA GLY A 195 0.48 -12.65 -18.87
C GLY A 195 1.17 -14.00 -19.01
N ALA A 196 1.81 -14.23 -20.17
CA ALA A 196 2.57 -15.44 -20.45
C ALA A 196 3.72 -15.71 -19.46
N LEU A 197 4.16 -14.73 -18.68
CA LEU A 197 5.12 -14.93 -17.59
C LEU A 197 4.46 -15.50 -16.33
N VAL A 198 3.20 -15.15 -16.07
CA VAL A 198 2.45 -15.55 -14.87
C VAL A 198 1.68 -16.86 -15.09
N ASP A 199 1.06 -17.03 -16.26
CA ASP A 199 0.17 -18.16 -16.57
C ASP A 199 0.76 -19.54 -16.19
N PRO A 200 2.06 -19.84 -16.48
CA PRO A 200 2.64 -21.15 -16.15
C PRO A 200 2.80 -21.43 -14.65
N VAL A 201 2.85 -20.39 -13.80
CA VAL A 201 3.06 -20.54 -12.35
C VAL A 201 1.78 -20.36 -11.54
N ASN A 202 0.68 -19.96 -12.19
CA ASN A 202 -0.60 -19.63 -11.56
C ASN A 202 -1.78 -20.53 -12.03
N ALA A 203 -1.60 -21.33 -13.08
CA ALA A 203 -2.70 -22.01 -13.81
C ALA A 203 -3.76 -22.77 -12.99
N ASP A 204 -3.44 -23.23 -11.78
CA ASP A 204 -4.32 -24.06 -10.95
C ASP A 204 -5.22 -23.25 -9.99
N PHE A 205 -5.08 -21.92 -9.92
CA PHE A 205 -5.72 -21.09 -8.89
C PHE A 205 -6.51 -19.90 -9.46
N PRO A 206 -7.56 -19.43 -8.78
CA PRO A 206 -8.21 -18.18 -9.13
C PRO A 206 -7.20 -17.03 -9.05
N PRO A 207 -7.19 -16.10 -10.02
CA PRO A 207 -6.25 -14.98 -10.00
C PRO A 207 -6.51 -14.10 -8.78
N PRO A 208 -5.45 -13.53 -8.15
CA PRO A 208 -5.63 -12.61 -7.04
C PRO A 208 -6.11 -11.24 -7.51
N ARG A 209 -6.64 -10.45 -6.57
CA ARG A 209 -6.94 -9.03 -6.82
C ARG A 209 -5.76 -8.16 -6.42
N ILE A 210 -5.48 -7.09 -7.16
CA ILE A 210 -4.30 -6.27 -6.90
C ILE A 210 -4.58 -4.76 -6.94
N GLN A 211 -3.94 -4.04 -6.03
CA GLN A 211 -3.93 -2.58 -5.98
C GLN A 211 -2.49 -2.08 -6.24
N LEU A 212 -2.31 -1.18 -7.20
CA LEU A 212 -1.02 -0.75 -7.72
C LEU A 212 -0.86 0.75 -7.53
N TRP A 213 0.27 1.21 -7.00
CA TRP A 213 0.52 2.63 -6.72
C TRP A 213 1.86 3.08 -7.26
N HIS A 214 1.91 4.28 -7.84
CA HIS A 214 3.17 4.83 -8.34
C HIS A 214 3.18 6.36 -8.41
N GLY A 215 4.30 6.96 -7.99
CA GLY A 215 4.57 8.39 -8.16
C GLY A 215 4.99 8.73 -9.60
N THR A 216 4.43 9.78 -10.19
CA THR A 216 4.77 10.15 -11.58
C THR A 216 6.19 10.71 -11.73
N SER A 217 6.80 11.14 -10.63
CA SER A 217 8.16 11.69 -10.56
C SER A 217 9.13 10.75 -9.83
N ASP A 218 8.85 9.45 -9.86
CA ASP A 218 9.72 8.41 -9.32
C ASP A 218 10.93 8.16 -10.24
N PHE A 219 12.12 8.56 -9.77
CA PHE A 219 13.39 8.37 -10.46
C PHE A 219 14.15 7.10 -10.01
N THR A 220 13.59 6.34 -9.06
CA THR A 220 14.19 5.08 -8.59
C THR A 220 13.58 3.89 -9.34
N VAL A 221 12.25 3.86 -9.41
CA VAL A 221 11.50 2.92 -10.25
C VAL A 221 10.62 3.75 -11.16
N THR A 222 10.88 3.74 -12.47
CA THR A 222 10.15 4.56 -13.43
C THR A 222 8.64 4.30 -13.35
N SER A 223 7.85 5.38 -13.40
CA SER A 223 6.40 5.36 -13.27
C SER A 223 5.67 4.60 -14.38
N THR A 224 6.35 4.33 -15.50
CA THR A 224 5.85 3.45 -16.57
C THR A 224 5.57 2.03 -16.06
N ASN A 225 6.27 1.56 -15.02
CA ASN A 225 5.99 0.26 -14.38
C ASN A 225 4.56 0.16 -13.81
N LEU A 226 3.86 1.27 -13.55
CA LEU A 226 2.45 1.22 -13.17
C LEU A 226 1.60 0.63 -14.30
N GLN A 227 1.82 1.08 -15.54
CA GLN A 227 1.03 0.59 -16.68
C GLN A 227 1.42 -0.84 -17.04
N GLU A 228 2.72 -1.19 -16.99
CA GLU A 228 3.15 -2.57 -17.23
C GLU A 228 2.54 -3.56 -16.21
N GLN A 229 2.35 -3.14 -14.95
CA GLN A 229 1.63 -3.95 -13.95
C GLN A 229 0.14 -4.03 -14.24
N VAL A 230 -0.50 -2.94 -14.68
CA VAL A 230 -1.90 -2.98 -15.12
C VAL A 230 -2.04 -3.97 -16.27
N ASP A 231 -1.19 -3.89 -17.28
CA ASP A 231 -1.20 -4.78 -18.45
C ASP A 231 -1.03 -6.26 -18.04
N GLN A 232 -0.12 -6.55 -17.11
CA GLN A 232 0.07 -7.91 -16.59
C GLN A 232 -1.17 -8.41 -15.87
N TRP A 233 -1.69 -7.65 -14.92
CA TRP A 233 -2.72 -8.13 -14.01
C TRP A 233 -4.12 -8.12 -14.60
N THR A 234 -4.40 -7.29 -15.60
CA THR A 234 -5.65 -7.37 -16.36
C THR A 234 -5.68 -8.64 -17.22
N HIS A 235 -4.57 -8.99 -17.89
CA HIS A 235 -4.46 -10.28 -18.58
C HIS A 235 -4.68 -11.46 -17.63
N VAL A 236 -3.97 -11.49 -16.50
CA VAL A 236 -4.07 -12.59 -15.52
C VAL A 236 -5.50 -12.73 -14.99
N ASN A 237 -6.25 -11.62 -14.89
CA ASN A 237 -7.64 -11.64 -14.47
C ASN A 237 -8.65 -11.83 -15.62
N GLY A 238 -8.20 -11.97 -16.87
CA GLY A 238 -9.05 -12.17 -18.04
C GLY A 238 -9.94 -10.95 -18.36
N ILE A 239 -9.48 -9.74 -18.03
CA ILE A 239 -10.19 -8.48 -18.27
C ILE A 239 -9.38 -7.56 -19.18
N ASP A 240 -10.01 -6.54 -19.76
CA ASP A 240 -9.31 -5.58 -20.61
C ASP A 240 -8.58 -4.49 -19.81
N VAL A 241 -7.80 -3.68 -20.52
CA VAL A 241 -6.98 -2.58 -19.97
C VAL A 241 -7.71 -1.23 -19.95
N MET A 242 -9.02 -1.21 -20.18
CA MET A 242 -9.84 0.00 -20.09
C MET A 242 -10.43 0.12 -18.70
N ALA A 243 -10.22 1.27 -18.06
CA ALA A 243 -10.74 1.49 -16.71
C ALA A 243 -12.26 1.71 -16.75
N ASP A 244 -13.00 1.00 -15.89
CA ASP A 244 -14.44 1.16 -15.71
C ASP A 244 -14.79 2.37 -14.82
N ASP A 245 -13.90 2.73 -13.90
CA ASP A 245 -14.01 3.90 -13.03
C ASP A 245 -12.68 4.64 -13.00
N THR A 246 -12.72 5.97 -13.08
CA THR A 246 -11.56 6.85 -12.90
C THR A 246 -11.94 8.02 -12.00
N GLN A 247 -11.20 8.20 -10.90
CA GLN A 247 -11.45 9.24 -9.92
C GLN A 247 -10.16 9.98 -9.54
N THR A 248 -10.23 11.31 -9.46
CA THR A 248 -9.15 12.14 -8.90
C THR A 248 -9.39 12.41 -7.41
N LEU A 249 -8.37 12.19 -6.58
CA LEU A 249 -8.40 12.29 -5.12
C LEU A 249 -7.13 13.03 -4.67
N GLY A 250 -7.22 14.35 -4.52
CA GLY A 250 -6.03 15.17 -4.24
C GLY A 250 -4.99 15.05 -5.36
N VAL A 251 -3.76 14.65 -5.00
CA VAL A 251 -2.68 14.40 -5.96
C VAL A 251 -2.83 13.07 -6.72
N ALA A 252 -3.77 12.21 -6.31
CA ALA A 252 -3.90 10.88 -6.85
C ALA A 252 -4.97 10.79 -7.96
N THR A 253 -4.71 9.95 -8.95
CA THR A 253 -5.72 9.46 -9.90
C THR A 253 -5.86 7.95 -9.73
N ARG A 254 -7.03 7.51 -9.31
CA ARG A 254 -7.41 6.10 -9.18
C ARG A 254 -8.13 5.63 -10.44
N ARG A 255 -7.75 4.47 -10.95
CA ARG A 255 -8.44 3.72 -12.01
C ARG A 255 -8.84 2.34 -11.48
N ARG A 256 -10.05 1.87 -11.77
CA ARG A 256 -10.52 0.52 -11.43
C ARG A 256 -10.85 -0.25 -12.70
N PHE A 257 -10.49 -1.53 -12.69
CA PHE A 257 -10.76 -2.48 -13.76
C PHE A 257 -11.53 -3.65 -13.12
N ASN A 258 -12.77 -3.81 -13.56
CA ASN A 258 -13.75 -4.70 -12.96
C ASN A 258 -13.94 -5.96 -13.83
N ASP A 259 -14.33 -7.06 -13.20
CA ASP A 259 -14.87 -8.20 -13.94
C ASP A 259 -16.32 -7.99 -14.36
N ALA A 260 -16.89 -8.96 -15.08
CA ALA A 260 -18.28 -8.93 -15.54
C ALA A 260 -19.32 -8.86 -14.40
N ASN A 261 -18.94 -9.15 -13.15
CA ASN A 261 -19.80 -9.02 -11.98
C ASN A 261 -19.64 -7.66 -11.26
N GLY A 262 -18.84 -6.75 -11.81
CA GLY A 262 -18.55 -5.45 -11.21
C GLY A 262 -17.53 -5.50 -10.07
N VAL A 263 -16.82 -6.61 -9.87
CA VAL A 263 -15.80 -6.72 -8.83
C VAL A 263 -14.48 -6.17 -9.34
N THR A 264 -13.94 -5.15 -8.68
CA THR A 264 -12.62 -4.58 -9.02
C THR A 264 -11.50 -5.61 -8.82
N ARG A 265 -10.93 -6.08 -9.93
CA ARG A 265 -9.84 -7.06 -9.97
C ARG A 265 -8.47 -6.38 -9.90
N VAL A 266 -8.33 -5.27 -10.63
CA VAL A 266 -7.13 -4.43 -10.63
C VAL A 266 -7.55 -3.01 -10.27
N GLU A 267 -6.80 -2.36 -9.40
CA GLU A 267 -6.95 -0.94 -9.08
C GLU A 267 -5.59 -0.25 -9.18
N ALA A 268 -5.49 0.85 -9.92
CA ALA A 268 -4.24 1.55 -10.18
C ALA A 268 -4.31 3.00 -9.71
N TRP A 269 -3.30 3.44 -8.97
CA TRP A 269 -3.18 4.77 -8.39
C TRP A 269 -1.92 5.45 -8.91
N SER A 270 -2.10 6.56 -9.63
CA SER A 270 -1.00 7.42 -10.06
C SER A 270 -0.97 8.67 -9.20
N LEU A 271 0.19 9.01 -8.65
CA LEU A 271 0.37 10.12 -7.73
C LEU A 271 1.15 11.24 -8.42
N ALA A 272 0.46 12.31 -8.80
CA ALA A 272 1.03 13.40 -9.57
C ALA A 272 2.12 14.14 -8.78
N GLY A 273 3.29 14.28 -9.40
CA GLY A 273 4.44 15.02 -8.85
C GLY A 273 5.17 14.34 -7.70
N THR A 274 4.77 13.14 -7.28
CA THR A 274 5.39 12.46 -6.14
C THR A 274 6.54 11.56 -6.59
N GLY A 275 7.53 11.39 -5.70
CA GLY A 275 8.69 10.53 -5.93
C GLY A 275 8.47 9.07 -5.52
N HIS A 276 9.57 8.37 -5.26
CA HIS A 276 9.59 6.99 -4.80
C HIS A 276 9.15 6.89 -3.33
N GLY A 277 8.08 6.16 -3.04
CA GLY A 277 7.64 5.95 -1.67
C GLY A 277 6.19 5.51 -1.50
N ALA A 278 5.80 5.34 -0.24
CA ALA A 278 4.46 4.99 0.18
C ALA A 278 3.69 6.24 0.66
N PRO A 279 2.50 6.54 0.10
CA PRO A 279 1.65 7.63 0.59
C PRO A 279 1.23 7.46 2.05
N VAL A 280 1.41 8.51 2.84
CA VAL A 280 0.97 8.63 4.22
C VAL A 280 0.20 9.93 4.43
N ASP A 281 -0.50 10.01 5.55
CA ASP A 281 -1.26 11.18 6.00
C ASP A 281 -1.11 11.30 7.54
N PRO A 282 0.06 11.74 8.03
CA PRO A 282 0.36 11.75 9.45
C PRO A 282 -0.55 12.69 10.25
N MET A 283 -0.98 13.79 9.61
CA MET A 283 -1.87 14.78 10.23
C MET A 283 -3.25 14.21 10.54
N ASN A 284 -3.72 13.21 9.78
CA ASN A 284 -4.97 12.49 10.05
C ASN A 284 -4.74 11.07 10.61
N GLY A 285 -3.58 10.84 11.23
CA GLY A 285 -3.28 9.61 11.99
C GLY A 285 -2.90 8.39 11.15
N CYS A 286 -2.55 8.57 9.87
CA CYS A 286 -2.03 7.50 9.04
C CYS A 286 -0.53 7.63 8.78
N GLY A 287 0.23 6.68 9.29
CA GLY A 287 1.66 6.61 9.09
C GLY A 287 2.40 7.76 9.77
N SER A 288 3.69 7.89 9.47
CA SER A 288 4.54 8.93 10.05
C SER A 288 5.68 9.31 9.13
N ASN A 289 6.27 10.48 9.38
CA ASN A 289 7.42 10.97 8.61
C ASN A 289 8.63 10.05 8.84
N ARG A 290 8.99 9.33 7.77
CA ARG A 290 10.17 8.48 7.62
C ARG A 290 10.64 8.53 6.17
N LEU A 291 11.86 8.05 5.94
CA LEU A 291 12.38 7.93 4.58
C LEU A 291 11.44 7.05 3.75
N TYR A 292 11.11 7.53 2.54
CA TYR A 292 10.15 6.92 1.61
C TYR A 292 8.69 6.86 2.10
N MET A 293 8.34 7.58 3.17
CA MET A 293 6.94 7.87 3.50
C MET A 293 6.59 9.25 2.93
N LEU A 294 5.72 9.27 1.93
CA LEU A 294 5.34 10.46 1.20
C LEU A 294 4.12 11.09 1.88
N ASP A 295 4.34 12.19 2.61
CA ASP A 295 3.24 12.98 3.17
C ASP A 295 2.52 13.73 2.03
N VAL A 296 1.39 13.17 1.59
CA VAL A 296 0.62 13.63 0.42
C VAL A 296 -0.87 13.68 0.71
N ASP A 297 -1.24 13.78 1.99
CA ASP A 297 -2.62 13.79 2.48
C ASP A 297 -3.46 12.59 1.98
N LEU A 298 -2.78 11.45 1.76
CA LEU A 298 -3.41 10.22 1.29
C LEU A 298 -2.76 8.99 1.94
N CYS A 299 -3.58 8.19 2.61
CA CYS A 299 -3.14 7.02 3.35
C CYS A 299 -3.20 5.74 2.51
N SER A 300 -2.06 5.30 1.98
CA SER A 300 -1.99 4.06 1.20
C SER A 300 -2.38 2.82 2.03
N ALA A 301 -1.99 2.74 3.30
CA ALA A 301 -2.36 1.62 4.17
C ALA A 301 -3.87 1.51 4.38
N LYS A 302 -4.58 2.65 4.52
CA LYS A 302 -6.04 2.68 4.70
C LYS A 302 -6.77 2.27 3.43
N GLU A 303 -6.35 2.78 2.27
CA GLU A 303 -6.93 2.37 0.99
C GLU A 303 -6.61 0.90 0.66
N GLY A 304 -5.43 0.40 1.07
CA GLY A 304 -5.09 -1.02 1.01
C GLY A 304 -5.99 -1.87 1.90
N ALA A 305 -6.21 -1.46 3.15
CA ALA A 305 -7.12 -2.12 4.08
C ALA A 305 -8.57 -2.15 3.55
N ARG A 306 -9.05 -1.07 2.92
CA ARG A 306 -10.35 -1.06 2.22
C ARG A 306 -10.38 -2.08 1.08
N PHE A 307 -9.35 -2.07 0.23
CA PHE A 307 -9.23 -3.00 -0.89
C PHE A 307 -9.19 -4.47 -0.43
N PHE A 308 -8.57 -4.73 0.72
CA PHE A 308 -8.53 -6.06 1.35
C PHE A 308 -9.86 -6.46 2.00
N GLY A 309 -10.78 -5.51 2.21
CA GLY A 309 -12.03 -5.76 2.93
C GLY A 309 -11.83 -5.87 4.44
N LEU A 310 -10.80 -5.20 4.97
CA LEU A 310 -10.47 -5.17 6.40
C LEU A 310 -11.16 -4.02 7.14
N LEU A 311 -11.63 -3.00 6.41
CA LEU A 311 -12.38 -1.90 7.01
C LEU A 311 -13.88 -2.22 6.87
N GLU A 312 -14.59 -2.25 7.99
CA GLU A 312 -16.05 -2.34 8.05
C GLU A 312 -16.70 -1.19 7.24
N PRO A 313 -17.91 -1.37 6.69
CA PRO A 313 -18.82 -0.25 6.53
C PRO A 313 -19.16 0.27 7.94
N VAL A 314 -19.21 1.59 8.13
CA VAL A 314 -19.59 2.19 9.41
C VAL A 314 -20.88 1.54 9.91
N VAL A 315 -20.81 0.88 11.07
CA VAL A 315 -21.99 0.45 11.82
C VAL A 315 -22.73 1.72 12.21
N VAL A 316 -23.81 2.04 11.51
CA VAL A 316 -24.84 2.92 12.07
C VAL A 316 -25.58 2.09 13.11
N ASP A 317 -25.62 2.61 14.34
CA ASP A 317 -26.19 1.94 15.50
C ASP A 317 -27.51 1.23 15.20
N ALA A 318 -27.60 -0.01 15.68
CA ALA A 318 -28.85 -0.73 15.77
C ALA A 318 -29.85 0.08 16.61
N GLY A 319 -30.92 0.56 15.98
CA GLY A 319 -31.98 1.25 16.69
C GLY A 319 -33.11 1.75 15.83
N VAL A 320 -33.76 0.89 15.03
CA VAL A 320 -35.23 0.72 14.98
C VAL A 320 -35.52 -0.66 14.35
N THR A 321 -36.39 -1.41 15.01
CA THR A 321 -36.84 -2.78 14.75
C THR A 321 -37.65 -2.94 13.45
N GLN A 322 -37.57 -4.16 12.88
CA GLN A 322 -38.43 -4.69 11.82
C GLN A 322 -39.92 -4.70 12.19
N GLU A 323 -40.77 -4.56 11.17
CA GLU A 323 -42.03 -5.28 10.86
C GLU A 323 -42.67 -4.52 9.65
N ASP A 324 -43.24 -5.09 8.60
CA ASP A 324 -43.53 -6.47 8.23
C ASP A 324 -43.95 -6.51 6.73
N ALA A 325 -44.03 -7.72 6.19
CA ALA A 325 -44.74 -8.25 5.01
C ALA A 325 -45.46 -7.31 3.98
N GLY A 326 -45.37 -7.71 2.70
CA GLY A 326 -45.97 -7.04 1.55
C GLY A 326 -47.46 -7.31 1.25
N VAL A 327 -47.79 -7.25 -0.05
CA VAL A 327 -49.12 -7.26 -0.73
C VAL A 327 -49.77 -5.85 -0.69
N ASP A 328 -50.22 -5.18 -1.76
CA ASP A 328 -50.89 -5.59 -3.02
C ASP A 328 -50.75 -4.49 -4.11
N ALA A 329 -51.02 -4.87 -5.36
CA ALA A 329 -51.23 -3.99 -6.50
C ALA A 329 -52.52 -3.15 -6.38
N GLY A 330 -52.50 -1.93 -6.90
CA GLY A 330 -53.67 -1.06 -7.04
C GLY A 330 -53.46 0.06 -8.05
N THR A 331 -54.01 -0.14 -9.24
CA THR A 331 -54.08 0.75 -10.41
C THR A 331 -54.87 2.04 -10.19
N VAL A 332 -54.39 3.17 -10.74
CA VAL A 332 -55.13 4.30 -11.38
C VAL A 332 -54.09 5.31 -11.89
N ASP A 333 -54.19 6.06 -12.99
CA ASP A 333 -54.91 6.10 -14.28
C ASP A 333 -54.25 7.33 -14.98
N PRO A 334 -53.89 7.30 -16.28
CA PRO A 334 -53.10 8.36 -16.91
C PRO A 334 -54.03 9.38 -17.56
N ASP A 335 -54.21 10.55 -16.94
CA ASP A 335 -54.53 11.79 -17.65
C ASP A 335 -54.56 12.98 -16.70
N ALA A 336 -53.49 13.77 -16.73
CA ALA A 336 -53.51 15.17 -16.32
C ALA A 336 -52.44 15.93 -17.12
N GLY A 337 -52.87 16.44 -18.28
CA GLY A 337 -52.06 17.33 -19.10
C GLY A 337 -51.86 18.70 -18.46
N ALA A 338 -50.66 19.26 -18.59
CA ALA A 338 -50.41 20.69 -18.55
C ALA A 338 -49.07 21.04 -19.23
N THR A 339 -49.17 21.44 -20.50
CA THR A 339 -48.50 22.57 -21.16
C THR A 339 -47.07 22.98 -20.76
N LEU A 340 -46.15 22.82 -21.72
CA LEU A 340 -44.86 23.50 -21.84
C LEU A 340 -45.02 24.96 -22.29
N PRO A 341 -44.05 25.85 -21.97
CA PRO A 341 -43.64 26.91 -22.86
C PRO A 341 -42.18 26.77 -23.29
N ASP A 342 -41.97 26.96 -24.59
CA ASP A 342 -40.68 27.06 -25.29
C ASP A 342 -40.21 28.54 -25.35
N ALA A 343 -38.94 28.71 -25.72
CA ALA A 343 -38.24 29.89 -26.24
C ALA A 343 -37.28 30.63 -25.30
N GLY A 344 -36.00 30.61 -25.69
CA GLY A 344 -35.02 31.62 -25.28
C GLY A 344 -33.55 31.29 -25.52
N ALA A 345 -33.12 31.14 -26.78
CA ALA A 345 -31.70 31.19 -27.15
C ALA A 345 -31.16 32.64 -27.13
N PRO A 346 -29.85 32.84 -26.93
CA PRO A 346 -29.14 33.87 -27.69
C PRO A 346 -27.92 33.32 -28.45
N ALA A 347 -27.66 34.02 -29.56
CA ALA A 347 -26.69 33.75 -30.61
C ALA A 347 -25.23 34.17 -30.23
N PRO A 348 -24.22 33.91 -31.10
CA PRO A 348 -22.81 33.85 -30.74
C PRO A 348 -22.11 35.21 -30.76
N VAL A 349 -20.98 35.32 -30.06
CA VAL A 349 -20.05 36.46 -30.16
C VAL A 349 -18.66 36.01 -30.59
N ASP A 350 -18.04 36.94 -31.29
CA ASP A 350 -17.06 36.84 -32.37
C ASP A 350 -15.61 36.62 -31.94
N ALA A 351 -14.81 36.17 -32.89
CA ALA A 351 -13.36 36.07 -32.83
C ALA A 351 -12.71 37.45 -32.94
N GLY A 352 -11.66 37.72 -32.16
CA GLY A 352 -10.84 38.92 -32.39
C GLY A 352 -9.76 39.21 -31.35
N THR A 353 -8.51 39.08 -31.82
CA THR A 353 -7.31 39.84 -31.39
C THR A 353 -6.54 39.41 -30.13
N ARG A 354 -5.30 38.96 -30.39
CA ARG A 354 -4.13 38.98 -29.48
C ARG A 354 -3.79 40.42 -29.06
N PRO A 355 -3.13 40.58 -27.91
CA PRO A 355 -1.78 41.17 -27.96
C PRO A 355 -0.73 40.41 -27.13
N SER A 356 0.50 40.80 -27.42
CA SER A 356 1.83 40.29 -27.07
C SER A 356 2.28 40.49 -25.61
N GLU A 357 3.20 39.60 -25.21
CA GLU A 357 4.40 39.76 -24.36
C GLU A 357 4.36 40.67 -23.12
N GLY A 358 4.63 40.05 -21.97
CA GLY A 358 5.10 40.70 -20.76
C GLY A 358 5.77 39.68 -19.85
N GLY A 359 7.11 39.69 -19.83
CA GLY A 359 7.92 38.75 -19.05
C GLY A 359 7.74 38.90 -17.53
N ALA A 360 7.83 37.78 -16.83
CA ALA A 360 8.00 37.75 -15.39
C ALA A 360 9.21 36.86 -15.05
N ALA A 361 10.12 37.45 -14.27
CA ALA A 361 11.41 36.93 -13.88
C ALA A 361 11.31 35.66 -13.02
N VAL A 362 12.23 34.74 -13.27
CA VAL A 362 12.51 33.56 -12.43
C VAL A 362 13.43 34.00 -11.29
N PRO A 363 13.11 33.75 -10.01
CA PRO A 363 14.12 33.77 -8.97
C PRO A 363 14.88 32.43 -8.95
N GLN A 364 16.18 32.52 -9.23
CA GLN A 364 17.15 31.47 -8.97
C GLN A 364 17.25 31.20 -7.46
N GLY A 365 17.30 29.92 -7.07
CA GLY A 365 17.79 29.55 -5.73
C GLY A 365 17.21 28.25 -5.18
N CYS A 366 17.80 27.12 -5.56
CA CYS A 366 18.41 26.18 -4.63
C CYS A 366 19.04 25.04 -5.42
N ALA A 367 20.34 24.86 -5.21
CA ALA A 367 21.17 23.86 -5.85
C ALA A 367 20.61 22.45 -5.58
N THR A 368 20.33 21.72 -6.65
CA THR A 368 20.05 20.29 -6.61
C THR A 368 21.32 19.56 -6.21
N THR A 369 21.38 19.06 -4.99
CA THR A 369 22.31 17.99 -4.61
C THR A 369 22.03 16.79 -5.51
N PRO A 370 23.02 16.22 -6.21
CA PRO A 370 22.78 15.01 -6.98
C PRO A 370 22.42 13.88 -6.00
N VAL A 371 21.22 13.35 -6.14
CA VAL A 371 20.79 12.13 -5.45
C VAL A 371 21.73 11.02 -5.91
N LEU A 372 22.46 10.44 -4.96
CA LEU A 372 23.26 9.24 -5.19
C LEU A 372 22.31 8.12 -5.64
N VAL A 373 22.35 7.80 -6.94
CA VAL A 373 21.87 6.52 -7.47
C VAL A 373 22.43 5.41 -6.59
N PRO A 374 21.65 4.41 -6.15
CA PRO A 374 22.20 3.38 -5.28
C PRO A 374 23.28 2.60 -6.04
N LEU A 375 24.54 2.82 -5.64
CA LEU A 375 25.71 2.00 -5.94
C LEU A 375 25.55 0.52 -5.51
N ALA A 376 24.40 0.16 -4.93
CA ALA A 376 24.07 -1.14 -4.38
C ALA A 376 24.13 -2.28 -5.42
N LEU A 377 23.68 -2.05 -6.65
CA LEU A 377 23.64 -3.10 -7.69
C LEU A 377 25.02 -3.35 -8.34
N LEU A 378 25.93 -2.38 -8.31
CA LEU A 378 27.30 -2.51 -8.85
C LEU A 378 28.27 -3.19 -7.87
N ALA A 379 27.99 -3.17 -6.56
CA ALA A 379 28.89 -3.70 -5.54
C ALA A 379 28.97 -5.24 -5.49
N TRP A 380 28.00 -5.96 -6.08
CA TRP A 380 27.99 -7.43 -6.12
C TRP A 380 29.15 -8.01 -6.94
N ARG A 381 29.65 -7.28 -7.96
CA ARG A 381 30.70 -7.78 -8.88
C ARG A 381 32.10 -7.91 -8.24
N ARG A 382 32.32 -7.41 -7.01
CA ARG A 382 33.64 -7.43 -6.35
C ARG A 382 33.84 -8.51 -5.28
N ARG A 383 32.84 -9.36 -5.00
CA ARG A 383 32.97 -10.41 -3.95
C ARG A 383 33.03 -11.85 -4.47
N ARG A 384 33.24 -12.07 -5.77
CA ARG A 384 33.56 -13.39 -6.34
C ARG A 384 34.67 -13.30 -7.40
N GLY A 385 35.77 -12.66 -7.02
CA GLY A 385 37.08 -12.81 -7.66
C GLY A 385 38.02 -13.51 -6.71
#